data_AF-A0A7X3VZ75-F1
#
_entry.id   AF-A0A7X3VZ75-F1
#
_cell.length_a   1.000
_cell.length_b   1.000
_cell.length_c   1.000
_cell.angle_alpha   90.00
_cell.angle_beta   90.00
_cell.angle_gamma   90.00
#
_symmetry.space_group_name_H-M   'P 1'
#
loop_
_entity.id
_entity.type
_entity.pdbx_description
1 polymer ?
#
loop_
_entity_poly.entity_id
_entity_poly.type
_entity_poly.pdbx_seq_one_letter_code
_entity_poly.pdbx_strand_id
1 'polypeptide(L)'
;MMQSCFGGSLRVRAKAEPTPFHDGTTNTLFCPITRTPGKRKGVLMPPQSLPARPSLEQLKNQAKDLLKAYRAGQPSAIARFRESMPRLFGTPDDQPDPPSVSLRDAQHVVAVEYGFPSWTQLHNHILERENVPMIELTVEGVKLSHRNQQRVVVLKAKEVNTYLPIWIGPAEGDSIAMKLQGRETARPMTHDLMDSMIGDLGGTVKRVIVSALKAETFFGTIVLQRNGTTVERDSRPSDAIALAVRTGASIYAEEDVLDRAGVEFDPETGDAVSTNWQWISRTLKEINEFDYAFSDEARRIFEEAGTRAFRLGHEEITPEHLLLALLNEEAGARVMGDLGLDLAGARAELEERAERQNRESDRSLIDFSEASRRVLGLSRKEAYMVFEGQVGSEHILLGLILLNEGLASQILKDGGIEIEAARAAVRKMIDSAE
;
A
#
# COMPACT_ATOMS: atom_id res chain seq x y z
N MET A 1 -67.14 33.90 21.57
CA MET A 1 -67.05 33.36 20.20
C MET A 1 -66.61 31.91 20.31
N MET A 2 -67.47 31.01 19.83
CA MET A 2 -67.43 29.55 19.97
C MET A 2 -66.53 28.86 18.93
N GLN A 3 -65.95 27.71 19.32
CA GLN A 3 -65.79 26.42 18.60
C GLN A 3 -65.17 26.41 17.17
N SER A 4 -64.55 25.37 16.60
CA SER A 4 -63.96 24.07 16.96
C SER A 4 -63.42 23.48 15.64
N CYS A 5 -62.56 22.46 15.72
CA CYS A 5 -61.96 21.63 14.66
C CYS A 5 -62.84 21.27 13.44
N PHE A 6 -62.24 21.10 12.24
CA PHE A 6 -62.16 19.84 11.45
C PHE A 6 -61.80 20.06 9.94
N GLY A 7 -60.89 19.20 9.45
CA GLY A 7 -60.99 18.39 8.21
C GLY A 7 -61.24 19.02 6.83
N GLY A 8 -60.31 18.82 5.90
CA GLY A 8 -60.50 19.04 4.45
C GLY A 8 -60.07 17.82 3.63
N SER A 9 -61.01 16.91 3.40
CA SER A 9 -60.92 15.68 2.60
C SER A 9 -60.94 15.95 1.09
N LEU A 10 -60.21 15.11 0.36
CA LEU A 10 -60.35 14.83 -1.08
C LEU A 10 -61.81 14.65 -1.50
N ARG A 11 -62.17 15.16 -2.69
CA ARG A 11 -63.45 14.87 -3.36
C ARG A 11 -63.23 14.11 -4.67
N VAL A 12 -63.97 13.02 -4.76
CA VAL A 12 -64.13 12.03 -5.84
C VAL A 12 -65.16 12.53 -6.88
N ARG A 13 -65.05 12.05 -8.13
CA ARG A 13 -66.20 11.87 -9.04
C ARG A 13 -66.18 10.45 -9.62
N ALA A 14 -67.29 9.73 -9.41
CA ALA A 14 -67.66 8.43 -9.99
C ALA A 14 -67.92 8.54 -11.52
N LYS A 15 -68.18 7.52 -12.36
CA LYS A 15 -68.81 6.20 -12.22
C LYS A 15 -68.67 5.49 -13.60
N ALA A 16 -68.44 4.17 -13.68
CA ALA A 16 -68.85 3.32 -14.82
C ALA A 16 -68.90 1.84 -14.40
N GLU A 17 -69.96 1.15 -14.84
CA GLU A 17 -70.40 -0.21 -14.47
C GLU A 17 -70.03 -1.26 -15.56
N PRO A 18 -70.26 -2.58 -15.34
CA PRO A 18 -69.38 -3.68 -15.75
C PRO A 18 -69.76 -4.34 -17.10
N THR A 19 -68.84 -5.14 -17.66
CA THR A 19 -69.12 -6.07 -18.77
C THR A 19 -68.63 -7.49 -18.44
N PRO A 20 -69.28 -8.55 -18.98
CA PRO A 20 -69.35 -9.87 -18.36
C PRO A 20 -68.32 -10.88 -18.87
N PHE A 21 -68.14 -11.92 -18.05
CA PHE A 21 -67.35 -13.13 -18.27
C PHE A 21 -67.66 -13.87 -19.58
N HIS A 22 -66.62 -14.36 -20.26
CA HIS A 22 -66.68 -15.58 -21.08
C HIS A 22 -65.55 -16.54 -20.67
N ASP A 23 -65.98 -17.76 -20.39
CA ASP A 23 -65.22 -18.93 -19.96
C ASP A 23 -64.58 -19.63 -21.18
N GLY A 24 -63.32 -20.05 -21.11
CA GLY A 24 -62.66 -20.69 -22.25
C GLY A 24 -61.17 -20.99 -22.11
N THR A 25 -60.88 -22.12 -21.47
CA THR A 25 -59.66 -22.96 -21.60
C THR A 25 -58.29 -22.36 -21.29
N THR A 26 -57.73 -22.84 -20.19
CA THR A 26 -56.36 -22.67 -19.71
C THR A 26 -55.33 -23.34 -20.63
N ASN A 27 -54.38 -22.56 -21.16
CA ASN A 27 -53.16 -23.09 -21.79
C ASN A 27 -52.00 -22.96 -20.79
N THR A 28 -51.76 -24.02 -20.03
CA THR A 28 -50.56 -24.16 -19.18
C THR A 28 -49.41 -24.68 -20.02
N LEU A 29 -48.54 -23.79 -20.49
CA LEU A 29 -47.28 -24.15 -21.13
C LEU A 29 -46.23 -24.50 -20.07
N PHE A 30 -46.25 -25.73 -19.58
CA PHE A 30 -45.10 -26.36 -18.91
C PHE A 30 -45.04 -27.84 -19.30
N CYS A 31 -44.21 -28.17 -20.29
CA CYS A 31 -43.76 -29.54 -20.56
C CYS A 31 -42.36 -29.73 -19.97
N PRO A 32 -42.10 -30.78 -19.17
CA PRO A 32 -40.77 -31.05 -18.63
C PRO A 32 -39.86 -31.62 -19.73
N ILE A 33 -38.84 -30.85 -20.12
CA ILE A 33 -37.75 -31.32 -20.97
C ILE A 33 -36.76 -32.09 -20.08
N THR A 34 -36.42 -33.31 -20.50
CA THR A 34 -35.42 -34.16 -19.85
C THR A 34 -34.05 -33.47 -19.82
N ARG A 35 -33.49 -33.38 -18.62
CA ARG A 35 -32.19 -32.77 -18.31
C ARG A 35 -31.08 -33.52 -19.03
N THR A 36 -30.38 -32.87 -19.96
CA THR A 36 -29.09 -33.36 -20.48
C THR A 36 -28.05 -33.34 -19.35
N PRO A 37 -27.19 -34.37 -19.21
CA PRO A 37 -26.13 -34.35 -18.22
C PRO A 37 -25.11 -33.31 -18.64
N GLY A 38 -25.08 -32.18 -17.91
CA GLY A 38 -24.05 -31.16 -18.11
C GLY A 38 -22.68 -31.77 -17.83
N LYS A 39 -21.77 -31.67 -18.80
CA LYS A 39 -20.33 -31.85 -18.56
C LYS A 39 -19.95 -30.93 -17.40
N ARG A 40 -19.56 -31.50 -16.25
CA ARG A 40 -18.91 -30.73 -15.17
C ARG A 40 -17.61 -30.18 -15.73
N LYS A 41 -17.64 -28.94 -16.23
CA LYS A 41 -16.44 -28.11 -16.23
C LYS A 41 -16.15 -27.85 -14.75
N GLY A 42 -15.17 -28.55 -14.19
CA GLY A 42 -14.63 -28.23 -12.88
C GLY A 42 -14.09 -26.80 -12.95
N VAL A 43 -14.88 -25.85 -12.51
CA VAL A 43 -14.37 -24.53 -12.15
C VAL A 43 -13.61 -24.80 -10.85
N LEU A 44 -12.29 -24.86 -10.93
CA LEU A 44 -11.43 -24.79 -9.75
C LEU A 44 -11.87 -23.55 -8.98
N MET A 45 -12.43 -23.74 -7.77
CA MET A 45 -12.60 -22.60 -6.88
C MET A 45 -11.20 -22.05 -6.60
N PRO A 46 -10.96 -20.74 -6.76
CA PRO A 46 -9.69 -20.17 -6.35
C PRO A 46 -9.46 -20.51 -4.87
N PRO A 47 -8.21 -20.79 -4.46
CA PRO A 47 -7.90 -21.11 -3.07
C PRO A 47 -8.46 -20.01 -2.18
N GLN A 48 -9.07 -20.41 -1.06
CA GLN A 48 -9.55 -19.46 -0.07
C GLN A 48 -8.34 -18.69 0.46
N SER A 49 -8.43 -17.36 0.53
CA SER A 49 -7.40 -16.58 1.20
C SER A 49 -7.40 -16.93 2.69
N LEU A 50 -6.21 -17.16 3.27
CA LEU A 50 -6.09 -17.26 4.72
C LEU A 50 -6.74 -16.04 5.39
N PRO A 51 -7.43 -16.23 6.53
CA PRO A 51 -7.90 -15.11 7.33
C PRO A 51 -6.71 -14.22 7.71
N ALA A 52 -6.97 -12.93 7.96
CA ALA A 52 -5.92 -11.96 8.28
C ALA A 52 -4.99 -12.45 9.42
N ARG A 53 -5.53 -13.21 10.38
CA ARG A 53 -4.78 -13.96 11.39
C ARG A 53 -5.24 -15.41 11.50
N PRO A 54 -4.53 -16.36 10.88
CA PRO A 54 -4.82 -17.78 10.99
C PRO A 54 -4.38 -18.35 12.35
N SER A 55 -5.32 -18.80 13.17
CA SER A 55 -5.00 -19.54 14.39
C SER A 55 -4.72 -21.01 14.08
N LEU A 56 -3.53 -21.48 14.45
CA LEU A 56 -3.16 -22.88 14.27
C LEU A 56 -4.12 -23.84 14.99
N GLU A 57 -4.63 -23.44 16.16
CA GLU A 57 -5.60 -24.21 16.93
C GLU A 57 -6.95 -24.29 16.21
N GLN A 58 -7.44 -23.17 15.67
CA GLN A 58 -8.68 -23.15 14.89
C GLN A 58 -8.57 -24.03 13.65
N LEU A 59 -7.46 -23.96 12.91
CA LEU A 59 -7.22 -24.79 11.73
C LEU A 59 -7.11 -26.29 12.09
N LYS A 60 -6.48 -26.62 13.23
CA LYS A 60 -6.47 -27.99 13.76
C LYS A 60 -7.88 -28.48 14.11
N ASN A 61 -8.72 -27.62 14.68
CA ASN A 61 -10.11 -27.97 14.99
C ASN A 61 -10.95 -28.14 13.73
N GLN A 62 -10.78 -27.27 12.73
CA GLN A 62 -11.41 -27.43 11.41
C GLN A 62 -11.04 -28.76 10.75
N ALA A 63 -9.76 -29.17 10.80
CA ALA A 63 -9.34 -30.47 10.28
C ALA A 63 -9.98 -31.65 11.03
N LYS A 64 -10.15 -31.56 12.36
CA LYS A 64 -10.85 -32.59 13.16
C LYS A 64 -12.33 -32.65 12.81
N ASP A 65 -12.99 -31.51 12.65
CA ASP A 65 -14.41 -31.43 12.30
C ASP A 65 -14.65 -31.97 10.89
N LEU A 66 -13.76 -31.66 9.94
CA LEU A 66 -13.80 -32.19 8.59
C LEU A 66 -13.65 -33.72 8.57
N LEU A 67 -12.71 -34.26 9.36
CA LEU A 67 -12.54 -35.72 9.50
C LEU A 67 -13.79 -36.38 10.10
N LYS A 68 -14.40 -35.75 11.11
CA LYS A 68 -15.64 -36.24 11.74
C LYS A 68 -16.81 -36.23 10.73
N ALA A 69 -16.94 -35.16 9.94
CA ALA A 69 -17.97 -35.04 8.91
C ALA A 69 -17.79 -36.07 7.78
N TYR A 70 -16.54 -36.35 7.38
CA TYR A 70 -16.24 -37.39 6.39
C TYR A 70 -16.63 -38.79 6.90
N ARG A 71 -16.27 -39.12 8.14
CA ARG A 71 -16.64 -40.40 8.78
C ARG A 71 -18.15 -40.57 8.95
N ALA A 72 -18.89 -39.47 9.05
CA ALA A 72 -20.35 -39.46 9.10
C ALA A 72 -21.01 -39.57 7.71
N GLY A 73 -20.23 -39.68 6.62
CA GLY A 73 -20.73 -39.81 5.25
C GLY A 73 -21.31 -38.52 4.67
N GLN A 74 -20.94 -37.34 5.19
CA GLN A 74 -21.49 -36.09 4.68
C GLN A 74 -21.01 -35.81 3.24
N PRO A 75 -21.92 -35.52 2.29
CA PRO A 75 -21.56 -35.31 0.88
C PRO A 75 -20.59 -34.15 0.64
N SER A 76 -20.69 -33.07 1.43
CA SER A 76 -19.83 -31.89 1.35
C SER A 76 -18.39 -32.19 1.76
N ALA A 77 -18.19 -32.99 2.81
CA ALA A 77 -16.86 -33.40 3.25
C ALA A 77 -16.20 -34.34 2.23
N ILE A 78 -16.94 -35.32 1.69
CA ILE A 78 -16.42 -36.24 0.67
C ILE A 78 -16.00 -35.49 -0.60
N ALA A 79 -16.75 -34.46 -1.01
CA ALA A 79 -16.41 -33.62 -2.15
C ALA A 79 -15.07 -32.87 -1.93
N ARG A 80 -14.87 -32.27 -0.74
CA ARG A 80 -13.62 -31.56 -0.37
C ARG A 80 -12.41 -32.49 -0.41
N PHE A 81 -12.52 -33.68 0.16
CA PHE A 81 -11.45 -34.68 0.10
C PHE A 81 -11.13 -35.13 -1.34
N ARG A 82 -12.16 -35.34 -2.18
CA ARG A 82 -11.97 -35.75 -3.58
C ARG A 82 -11.30 -34.66 -4.42
N GLU A 83 -11.63 -33.39 -4.17
CA GLU A 83 -11.05 -32.25 -4.88
C GLU A 83 -9.59 -32.02 -4.50
N SER A 84 -9.27 -32.03 -3.20
CA SER A 84 -7.91 -31.80 -2.71
C SER A 84 -6.99 -33.02 -2.82
N MET A 85 -7.54 -34.24 -2.95
CA MET A 85 -6.76 -35.48 -3.03
C MET A 85 -7.21 -36.44 -4.15
N PRO A 86 -7.01 -36.09 -5.43
CA PRO A 86 -7.43 -36.94 -6.55
C PRO A 86 -6.74 -38.31 -6.59
N ARG A 87 -5.57 -38.48 -5.95
CA ARG A 87 -4.84 -39.75 -5.91
C ARG A 87 -5.47 -40.80 -5.00
N LEU A 88 -6.18 -40.37 -3.96
CA LEU A 88 -6.85 -41.24 -2.99
C LEU A 88 -8.22 -41.69 -3.48
N PHE A 89 -8.86 -40.90 -4.34
CA PHE A 89 -10.16 -41.19 -4.92
C PHE A 89 -9.96 -41.53 -6.39
N GLY A 90 -9.97 -42.83 -6.71
CA GLY A 90 -9.95 -43.32 -8.09
C GLY A 90 -11.19 -42.92 -8.90
N THR A 91 -11.40 -43.60 -10.02
CA THR A 91 -12.59 -43.43 -10.86
C THR A 91 -13.87 -43.73 -10.05
N PRO A 92 -14.96 -42.94 -10.21
CA PRO A 92 -16.17 -43.06 -9.39
C PRO A 92 -16.82 -44.46 -9.40
N ASP A 93 -16.53 -45.25 -10.43
CA ASP A 93 -17.09 -46.59 -10.65
C ASP A 93 -16.31 -47.72 -9.96
N ASP A 94 -15.11 -47.47 -9.42
CA ASP A 94 -14.21 -48.54 -8.94
C ASP A 94 -14.28 -48.83 -7.42
N GLN A 95 -14.89 -47.96 -6.61
CA GLN A 95 -14.99 -48.17 -5.16
C GLN A 95 -16.36 -47.75 -4.60
N PRO A 96 -17.18 -48.69 -4.09
CA PRO A 96 -18.49 -48.39 -3.53
C PRO A 96 -18.41 -47.67 -2.18
N ASP A 97 -17.34 -47.87 -1.42
CA ASP A 97 -17.11 -47.26 -0.12
C ASP A 97 -15.98 -46.22 -0.16
N PRO A 98 -16.17 -45.06 0.50
CA PRO A 98 -15.13 -44.02 0.56
C PRO A 98 -13.87 -44.54 1.27
N PRO A 99 -12.66 -44.25 0.75
CA PRO A 99 -11.41 -44.73 1.34
C PRO A 99 -11.23 -44.25 2.78
N SER A 100 -10.54 -45.04 3.59
CA SER A 100 -10.19 -44.67 4.96
C SER A 100 -9.22 -43.49 4.96
N VAL A 101 -9.59 -42.38 5.58
CA VAL A 101 -8.76 -41.17 5.69
C VAL A 101 -8.29 -40.93 7.12
N SER A 102 -7.07 -40.42 7.27
CA SER A 102 -6.45 -40.08 8.55
C SER A 102 -6.62 -38.60 8.90
N LEU A 103 -6.23 -38.20 10.13
CA LEU A 103 -6.19 -36.79 10.52
C LEU A 103 -5.16 -35.99 9.70
N ARG A 104 -4.03 -36.61 9.35
CA ARG A 104 -3.01 -36.00 8.50
C ARG A 104 -3.59 -35.65 7.13
N ASP A 105 -4.48 -36.49 6.62
CA ASP A 105 -5.13 -36.25 5.33
C ASP A 105 -6.10 -35.08 5.42
N ALA A 106 -6.91 -35.03 6.49
CA ALA A 106 -7.80 -33.89 6.75
C ALA A 106 -7.04 -32.56 6.90
N GLN A 107 -5.86 -32.58 7.55
CA GLN A 107 -4.98 -31.42 7.65
C GLN A 107 -4.43 -30.98 6.29
N HIS A 108 -4.09 -31.91 5.41
CA HIS A 108 -3.65 -31.59 4.06
C HIS A 108 -4.78 -30.98 3.22
N VAL A 109 -6.02 -31.47 3.33
CA VAL A 109 -7.18 -30.86 2.66
C VAL A 109 -7.35 -29.40 3.07
N VAL A 110 -7.32 -29.11 4.38
CA VAL A 110 -7.37 -27.74 4.89
C VAL A 110 -6.22 -26.89 4.35
N ALA A 111 -5.00 -27.43 4.30
CA ALA A 111 -3.85 -26.69 3.76
C ALA A 111 -4.01 -26.33 2.28
N VAL A 112 -4.44 -27.29 1.45
CA VAL A 112 -4.64 -27.10 0.00
C VAL A 112 -5.74 -26.08 -0.28
N GLU A 113 -6.83 -26.09 0.49
CA GLU A 113 -7.91 -25.12 0.36
C GLU A 113 -7.45 -23.68 0.61
N TYR A 114 -6.49 -23.48 1.51
CA TYR A 114 -5.85 -22.19 1.77
C TYR A 114 -4.69 -21.89 0.82
N GLY A 115 -4.46 -22.72 -0.19
CA GLY A 115 -3.41 -22.52 -1.19
C GLY A 115 -2.01 -23.05 -0.81
N PHE A 116 -1.91 -23.87 0.25
CA PHE A 116 -0.63 -24.43 0.70
C PHE A 116 -0.46 -25.89 0.23
N PRO A 117 0.70 -26.25 -0.35
CA PRO A 117 1.02 -27.62 -0.78
C PRO A 117 1.00 -28.66 0.34
N SER A 118 1.20 -28.26 1.60
CA SER A 118 1.19 -29.18 2.74
C SER A 118 0.84 -28.48 4.05
N TRP A 119 0.38 -29.28 5.02
CA TRP A 119 0.14 -28.80 6.39
C TRP A 119 1.42 -28.24 7.03
N THR A 120 2.59 -28.83 6.75
CA THR A 120 3.87 -28.34 7.28
C THR A 120 4.20 -26.94 6.76
N GLN A 121 3.97 -26.67 5.46
CA GLN A 121 4.19 -25.34 4.89
C GLN A 121 3.19 -24.32 5.43
N LEU A 122 1.91 -24.68 5.58
CA LEU A 122 0.92 -23.82 6.24
C LEU A 122 1.32 -23.53 7.69
N HIS A 123 1.72 -24.57 8.43
CA HIS A 123 2.15 -24.45 9.82
C HIS A 123 3.37 -23.54 9.97
N ASN A 124 4.39 -23.71 9.14
CA ASN A 124 5.58 -22.87 9.16
C ASN A 124 5.25 -21.42 8.79
N HIS A 125 4.41 -21.20 7.78
CA HIS A 125 3.95 -19.86 7.40
C HIS A 125 3.20 -19.14 8.54
N ILE A 126 2.43 -19.89 9.35
CA ILE A 126 1.74 -19.34 10.52
C ILE A 126 2.75 -19.04 11.64
N LEU A 127 3.70 -19.94 11.88
CA LEU A 127 4.75 -19.74 12.90
C LEU A 127 5.66 -18.55 12.57
N GLU A 128 6.03 -18.38 11.30
CA GLU A 128 6.80 -17.23 10.81
C GLU A 128 6.04 -15.92 11.05
N ARG A 129 4.70 -15.93 10.93
CA ARG A 129 3.85 -14.78 11.29
C ARG A 129 3.66 -14.57 12.79
N GLU A 130 3.72 -15.61 13.61
CA GLU A 130 3.59 -15.47 15.08
C GLU A 130 4.88 -14.96 15.72
N ASN A 131 6.03 -15.15 15.06
CA ASN A 131 7.35 -14.82 15.59
C ASN A 131 8.02 -13.65 14.87
N VAL A 132 7.23 -12.71 14.35
CA VAL A 132 7.75 -11.53 13.66
C VAL A 132 8.46 -10.62 14.68
N PRO A 133 9.73 -10.24 14.42
CA PRO A 133 10.45 -9.29 15.26
C PRO A 133 9.68 -7.96 15.34
N MET A 134 9.50 -7.47 16.56
CA MET A 134 8.78 -6.23 16.84
C MET A 134 9.72 -5.23 17.49
N ILE A 135 9.72 -4.01 16.96
CA ILE A 135 10.53 -2.90 17.46
C ILE A 135 9.61 -1.96 18.25
N GLU A 136 10.00 -1.62 19.47
CA GLU A 136 9.23 -0.69 20.30
C GLU A 136 9.44 0.76 19.82
N LEU A 137 8.34 1.49 19.72
CA LEU A 137 8.27 2.86 19.23
C LEU A 137 7.77 3.82 20.31
N THR A 138 8.18 5.08 20.21
CA THR A 138 7.63 6.21 20.97
C THR A 138 7.06 7.26 20.02
N VAL A 139 5.97 7.93 20.43
CA VAL A 139 5.44 9.04 19.63
C VAL A 139 6.31 10.27 19.85
N GLU A 140 7.04 10.69 18.81
CA GLU A 140 7.87 11.90 18.84
C GLU A 140 6.97 13.15 18.72
N GLY A 141 5.96 13.09 17.86
CA GLY A 141 5.01 14.19 17.71
C GLY A 141 4.04 14.00 16.55
N VAL A 142 3.13 14.98 16.42
CA VAL A 142 2.20 15.08 15.29
C VAL A 142 2.47 16.39 14.57
N LYS A 143 2.87 16.30 13.30
CA LYS A 143 3.17 17.45 12.43
C LYS A 143 2.00 17.75 11.49
N LEU A 144 1.89 19.01 11.07
CA LEU A 144 0.91 19.45 10.08
C LEU A 144 1.59 19.63 8.72
N SER A 145 1.07 18.97 7.69
CA SER A 145 1.49 19.24 6.32
C SER A 145 0.77 20.48 5.77
N HIS A 146 1.54 21.52 5.46
CA HIS A 146 0.99 22.76 4.92
C HIS A 146 0.40 22.61 3.51
N ARG A 147 0.81 21.56 2.75
CA ARG A 147 0.38 21.31 1.36
C ARG A 147 -1.06 20.82 1.25
N ASN A 148 -1.48 19.92 2.16
CA ASN A 148 -2.78 19.25 2.07
C ASN A 148 -3.57 19.24 3.39
N GLN A 149 -3.09 19.96 4.41
CA GLN A 149 -3.66 20.02 5.76
C GLN A 149 -3.77 18.65 6.46
N GLN A 150 -3.15 17.59 5.93
CA GLN A 150 -3.07 16.29 6.59
C GLN A 150 -2.11 16.36 7.77
N ARG A 151 -2.28 15.41 8.69
CA ARG A 151 -1.42 15.27 9.87
C ARG A 151 -0.48 14.09 9.66
N VAL A 152 0.76 14.23 10.11
CA VAL A 152 1.74 13.15 10.12
C VAL A 152 2.09 12.84 11.55
N VAL A 153 1.85 11.59 11.97
CA VAL A 153 2.39 11.10 13.25
C VAL A 153 3.79 10.59 12.99
N VAL A 154 4.75 11.07 13.76
CA VAL A 154 6.13 10.62 13.70
C VAL A 154 6.38 9.71 14.91
N LEU A 155 6.66 8.44 14.64
CA LEU A 155 7.04 7.46 15.64
C LEU A 155 8.55 7.24 15.58
N LYS A 156 9.24 7.22 16.72
CA LYS A 156 10.68 6.97 16.82
C LYS A 156 10.93 5.58 17.40
N ALA A 157 11.80 4.80 16.78
CA ALA A 157 12.24 3.54 17.37
C ALA A 157 13.15 3.80 18.58
N LYS A 158 12.95 3.03 19.66
CA LYS A 158 13.70 3.26 20.91
C LYS A 158 15.19 2.95 20.81
N GLU A 159 15.55 1.92 20.05
CA GLU A 159 16.92 1.37 20.01
C GLU A 159 17.71 1.79 18.76
N VAL A 160 17.02 2.07 17.66
CA VAL A 160 17.63 2.45 16.38
C VAL A 160 17.25 3.88 16.02
N ASN A 161 18.11 4.56 15.27
CA ASN A 161 17.89 5.95 14.86
C ASN A 161 16.95 6.07 13.66
N THR A 162 15.82 5.37 13.74
CA THR A 162 14.85 5.21 12.66
C THR A 162 13.50 5.72 13.13
N TYR A 163 12.84 6.45 12.24
CA TYR A 163 11.56 7.08 12.48
C TYR A 163 10.55 6.57 11.45
N LEU A 164 9.32 6.32 11.88
CA LEU A 164 8.22 5.85 11.05
C LEU A 164 7.17 6.96 10.92
N PRO A 165 7.11 7.67 9.78
CA PRO A 165 6.07 8.65 9.51
C PRO A 165 4.79 7.96 9.03
N ILE A 166 3.65 8.26 9.67
CA ILE A 166 2.34 7.76 9.27
C ILE A 166 1.39 8.94 9.00
N TRP A 167 0.94 9.05 7.76
CA TRP A 167 -0.06 10.01 7.33
C TRP A 167 -1.43 9.62 7.85
N ILE A 168 -2.12 10.55 8.50
CA ILE A 168 -3.44 10.34 9.07
C ILE A 168 -4.37 11.52 8.78
N GLY A 169 -5.67 11.27 8.94
CA GLY A 169 -6.68 12.31 8.76
C GLY A 169 -6.53 13.44 9.79
N PRO A 170 -6.98 14.66 9.45
CA PRO A 170 -6.91 15.80 10.35
C PRO A 170 -7.57 15.55 11.71
N ALA A 171 -8.75 14.93 11.72
CA ALA A 171 -9.51 14.65 12.94
C ALA A 171 -8.77 13.68 13.87
N GLU A 172 -8.20 12.61 13.33
CA GLU A 172 -7.40 11.67 14.11
C GLU A 172 -6.11 12.33 14.63
N GLY A 173 -5.43 13.12 13.79
CA GLY A 173 -4.18 13.77 14.19
C GLY A 173 -4.38 14.83 15.25
N ASP A 174 -5.45 15.62 15.17
CA ASP A 174 -5.80 16.60 16.18
C ASP A 174 -6.14 15.93 17.53
N SER A 175 -6.85 14.80 17.50
CA SER A 175 -7.14 14.00 18.71
C SER A 175 -5.88 13.49 19.41
N ILE A 176 -4.86 13.09 18.65
CA ILE A 176 -3.56 12.64 19.19
C ILE A 176 -2.77 13.84 19.72
N ALA A 177 -2.65 14.89 18.90
CA ALA A 177 -1.87 16.09 19.22
C ALA A 177 -2.37 16.78 20.49
N MET A 178 -3.70 16.90 20.67
CA MET A 178 -4.27 17.49 21.88
C MET A 178 -3.88 16.73 23.15
N LYS A 179 -3.91 15.40 23.10
CA LYS A 179 -3.54 14.57 24.25
C LYS A 179 -2.03 14.65 24.56
N LEU A 180 -1.18 14.62 23.53
CA LEU A 180 0.27 14.79 23.70
C LEU A 180 0.64 16.16 24.30
N GLN A 181 -0.11 17.21 23.97
CA GLN A 181 0.05 18.55 24.54
C GLN A 181 -0.51 18.67 25.96
N GLY A 182 -1.06 17.60 26.54
CA GLY A 182 -1.67 17.61 27.88
C GLY A 182 -2.91 18.49 27.98
N ARG A 183 -3.60 18.78 26.86
CA ARG A 183 -4.82 19.60 26.87
C ARG A 183 -6.02 18.76 27.30
N GLU A 184 -6.70 19.21 28.34
CA GLU A 184 -7.97 18.61 28.77
C GLU A 184 -9.16 19.26 28.06
N THR A 185 -10.13 18.44 27.68
CA THR A 185 -11.40 18.88 27.09
C THR A 185 -12.52 18.87 28.12
N ALA A 186 -13.49 19.77 28.00
CA ALA A 186 -14.64 19.83 28.92
C ALA A 186 -15.50 18.55 28.91
N ARG A 187 -15.45 17.79 27.81
CA ARG A 187 -16.11 16.50 27.63
C ARG A 187 -15.13 15.51 27.01
N PRO A 188 -15.19 14.21 27.37
CA PRO A 188 -14.29 13.21 26.81
C PRO A 188 -14.45 13.13 25.29
N MET A 189 -13.31 13.04 24.57
CA MET A 189 -13.33 12.78 23.14
C MET A 189 -13.57 11.28 22.87
N THR A 190 -13.70 10.90 21.60
CA THR A 190 -14.01 9.52 21.19
C THR A 190 -13.04 8.49 21.77
N HIS A 191 -11.73 8.74 21.71
CA HIS A 191 -10.74 7.80 22.22
C HIS A 191 -10.66 7.81 23.76
N ASP A 192 -11.05 8.90 24.43
CA ASP A 192 -11.17 8.94 25.90
C ASP A 192 -12.38 8.11 26.36
N LEU A 193 -13.51 8.24 25.65
CA LEU A 193 -14.70 7.42 25.87
C LEU A 193 -14.41 5.94 25.61
N MET A 194 -13.62 5.62 24.58
CA MET A 194 -13.23 4.24 24.27
C MET A 194 -12.39 3.63 25.39
N ASP A 195 -11.43 4.39 25.94
CA ASP A 195 -10.64 3.97 27.10
C ASP A 195 -11.54 3.68 28.32
N SER A 196 -12.45 4.61 28.67
CA SER A 196 -13.37 4.39 29.79
C SER A 196 -14.27 3.17 29.58
N MET A 197 -14.80 2.97 28.38
CA MET A 197 -15.62 1.80 28.05
C MET A 197 -14.85 0.49 28.16
N ILE A 198 -13.57 0.46 27.75
CA ILE A 198 -12.72 -0.72 27.90
C ILE A 198 -12.50 -1.03 29.38
N GLY A 199 -12.21 0.00 30.19
CA GLY A 199 -12.05 -0.10 31.63
C GLY A 199 -13.31 -0.62 32.34
N ASP A 200 -14.47 -0.06 32.03
CA ASP A 200 -15.77 -0.46 32.60
C ASP A 200 -16.11 -1.93 32.31
N LEU A 201 -15.66 -2.45 31.17
CA LEU A 201 -15.81 -3.87 30.80
C LEU A 201 -14.74 -4.78 31.43
N GLY A 202 -13.83 -4.24 32.23
CA GLY A 202 -12.73 -4.95 32.87
C GLY A 202 -11.57 -5.29 31.92
N GLY A 203 -11.45 -4.56 30.82
CA GLY A 203 -10.35 -4.68 29.86
C GLY A 203 -9.25 -3.67 30.12
N THR A 204 -8.06 -3.95 29.60
CA THR A 204 -6.92 -3.02 29.57
C THR A 204 -6.24 -3.07 28.21
N VAL A 205 -5.76 -1.94 27.72
CA VAL A 205 -4.96 -1.89 26.48
C VAL A 205 -3.51 -2.18 26.87
N LYS A 206 -2.99 -3.33 26.45
CA LYS A 206 -1.64 -3.76 26.82
C LYS A 206 -0.58 -3.14 25.91
N ARG A 207 -0.82 -3.19 24.61
CA ARG A 207 0.07 -2.66 23.58
C ARG A 207 -0.69 -2.45 22.28
N VAL A 208 -0.12 -1.66 21.39
CA VAL A 208 -0.57 -1.52 20.02
C VAL A 208 0.55 -1.83 19.04
N ILE A 209 0.21 -2.30 17.85
CA ILE A 209 1.16 -2.79 16.86
C ILE A 209 0.81 -2.19 15.50
N VAL A 210 1.78 -1.62 14.80
CA VAL A 210 1.70 -1.37 13.36
C VAL A 210 2.16 -2.65 12.66
N SER A 211 1.20 -3.44 12.21
CA SER A 211 1.40 -4.86 11.85
C SER A 211 1.70 -5.11 10.38
N ALA A 212 1.38 -4.19 9.47
CA ALA A 212 1.69 -4.39 8.06
C ALA A 212 1.64 -3.09 7.28
N LEU A 213 2.34 -3.10 6.15
CA LEU A 213 2.19 -2.12 5.08
C LEU A 213 1.83 -2.85 3.78
N LYS A 214 0.58 -2.70 3.31
CA LYS A 214 0.11 -3.29 2.04
C LYS A 214 -0.57 -2.23 1.21
N ALA A 215 -0.20 -2.14 -0.07
CA ALA A 215 -0.75 -1.13 -0.98
C ALA A 215 -0.80 0.26 -0.34
N GLU A 216 0.31 0.67 0.28
CA GLU A 216 0.48 1.98 0.95
C GLU A 216 -0.44 2.24 2.15
N THR A 217 -1.20 1.24 2.57
CA THR A 217 -2.06 1.32 3.75
C THR A 217 -1.37 0.60 4.90
N PHE A 218 -1.14 1.34 5.97
CA PHE A 218 -0.69 0.78 7.24
C PHE A 218 -1.85 0.10 7.97
N PHE A 219 -1.57 -1.05 8.55
CA PHE A 219 -2.50 -1.81 9.38
C PHE A 219 -2.08 -1.71 10.85
N GLY A 220 -3.06 -1.47 11.72
CA GLY A 220 -2.87 -1.36 13.14
C GLY A 220 -3.51 -2.54 13.87
N THR A 221 -3.05 -2.81 15.08
CA THR A 221 -3.64 -3.81 15.96
C THR A 221 -3.60 -3.33 17.39
N ILE A 222 -4.72 -3.45 18.06
CA ILE A 222 -4.86 -3.16 19.49
C ILE A 222 -4.87 -4.49 20.23
N VAL A 223 -3.94 -4.66 21.16
CA VAL A 223 -3.83 -5.85 22.01
C VAL A 223 -4.44 -5.52 23.36
N LEU A 224 -5.62 -6.09 23.61
CA LEU A 224 -6.38 -5.95 24.84
C LEU A 224 -6.11 -7.13 25.78
N GLN A 225 -6.18 -6.90 27.08
CA GLN A 225 -6.16 -7.95 28.09
C GLN A 225 -7.41 -7.86 28.96
N ARG A 226 -8.09 -9.00 29.14
CA ARG A 226 -9.27 -9.14 29.99
C ARG A 226 -9.24 -10.49 30.69
N ASN A 227 -9.32 -10.50 32.02
CA ASN A 227 -9.34 -11.72 32.83
C ASN A 227 -8.20 -12.71 32.52
N GLY A 228 -7.00 -12.20 32.24
CA GLY A 228 -5.84 -13.01 31.86
C GLY A 228 -5.80 -13.45 30.38
N THR A 229 -6.91 -13.29 29.64
CA THR A 229 -6.97 -13.58 28.20
C THR A 229 -6.52 -12.36 27.41
N THR A 230 -5.63 -12.58 26.45
CA THR A 230 -5.24 -11.57 25.46
C THR A 230 -6.15 -11.65 24.24
N VAL A 231 -6.66 -10.50 23.81
CA VAL A 231 -7.53 -10.37 22.63
C VAL A 231 -6.96 -9.31 21.72
N GLU A 232 -6.74 -9.65 20.46
CA GLU A 232 -6.29 -8.70 19.46
C GLU A 232 -7.46 -8.18 18.64
N ARG A 233 -7.41 -6.90 18.28
CA ARG A 233 -8.40 -6.24 17.42
C ARG A 233 -7.69 -5.51 16.29
N ASP A 234 -8.12 -5.80 15.07
CA ASP A 234 -7.71 -5.06 13.88
C ASP A 234 -8.17 -3.61 13.99
N SER A 235 -7.33 -2.69 13.54
CA SER A 235 -7.55 -1.26 13.70
C SER A 235 -6.78 -0.46 12.65
N ARG A 236 -7.16 0.80 12.45
CA ARG A 236 -6.28 1.76 11.76
C ARG A 236 -5.14 2.15 12.73
N PRO A 237 -3.91 2.36 12.24
CA PRO A 237 -2.81 2.81 13.09
C PRO A 237 -3.14 4.09 13.85
N SER A 238 -3.87 5.03 13.23
CA SER A 238 -4.29 6.28 13.85
C SER A 238 -5.11 6.06 15.13
N ASP A 239 -6.07 5.13 15.10
CA ASP A 239 -6.93 4.82 16.24
C ASP A 239 -6.17 4.08 17.33
N ALA A 240 -5.31 3.14 16.92
CA ALA A 240 -4.46 2.39 17.84
C ALA A 240 -3.47 3.31 18.59
N ILE A 241 -2.79 4.20 17.87
CA ILE A 241 -1.86 5.18 18.45
C ILE A 241 -2.62 6.16 19.36
N ALA A 242 -3.79 6.66 18.95
CA ALA A 242 -4.60 7.56 19.76
C ALA A 242 -5.05 6.95 21.10
N LEU A 243 -5.31 5.64 21.11
CA LEU A 243 -5.64 4.90 22.32
C LEU A 243 -4.38 4.64 23.18
N ALA A 244 -3.25 4.30 22.55
CA ALA A 244 -1.98 4.08 23.25
C ALA A 244 -1.49 5.35 23.98
N VAL A 245 -1.57 6.51 23.32
CA VAL A 245 -1.22 7.81 23.92
C VAL A 245 -2.09 8.15 25.15
N ARG A 246 -3.35 7.68 25.20
CA ARG A 246 -4.26 7.92 26.34
C ARG A 246 -4.05 6.94 27.48
N THR A 247 -3.88 5.67 27.14
CA THR A 247 -3.73 4.57 28.10
C THR A 247 -2.31 4.39 28.62
N GLY A 248 -1.32 4.97 27.94
CA GLY A 248 0.10 4.72 28.20
C GLY A 248 0.59 3.35 27.70
N ALA A 249 -0.19 2.67 26.85
CA ALA A 249 0.19 1.38 26.30
C ALA A 249 1.41 1.50 25.37
N SER A 250 2.31 0.50 25.39
CA SER A 250 3.47 0.46 24.50
C SER A 250 3.06 0.35 23.03
N ILE A 251 3.78 1.04 22.16
CA ILE A 251 3.59 1.02 20.70
C ILE A 251 4.71 0.18 20.09
N TYR A 252 4.37 -0.71 19.17
CA TYR A 252 5.33 -1.52 18.42
C TYR A 252 5.09 -1.37 16.91
N ALA A 253 6.10 -1.64 16.11
CA ALA A 253 5.96 -1.94 14.69
C ALA A 253 6.68 -3.25 14.37
N GLU A 254 6.16 -4.00 13.40
CA GLU A 254 6.89 -5.13 12.81
C GLU A 254 8.13 -4.60 12.06
N GLU A 255 9.24 -5.35 12.13
CA GLU A 255 10.51 -4.95 11.50
C GLU A 255 10.35 -4.65 9.99
N ASP A 256 9.61 -5.48 9.24
CA ASP A 256 9.31 -5.25 7.81
C ASP A 256 8.66 -3.89 7.55
N VAL A 257 7.86 -3.38 8.49
CA VAL A 257 7.22 -2.07 8.35
C VAL A 257 8.26 -0.96 8.46
N LEU A 258 9.21 -1.08 9.40
CA LEU A 258 10.31 -0.12 9.58
C LEU A 258 11.32 -0.20 8.44
N ASP A 259 11.66 -1.40 7.95
CA ASP A 259 12.56 -1.54 6.81
C ASP A 259 12.00 -0.88 5.55
N ARG A 260 10.67 -0.92 5.40
CA ARG A 260 9.99 -0.39 4.21
C ARG A 260 9.68 1.09 4.30
N ALA A 261 9.19 1.57 5.44
CA ALA A 261 8.71 2.94 5.60
C ALA A 261 9.52 3.78 6.60
N GLY A 262 10.53 3.21 7.22
CA GLY A 262 11.43 3.90 8.14
C GLY A 262 12.32 4.93 7.44
N VAL A 263 12.65 5.98 8.19
CA VAL A 263 13.52 7.08 7.78
C VAL A 263 14.48 7.37 8.93
N GLU A 264 15.78 7.40 8.65
CA GLU A 264 16.79 7.79 9.64
C GLU A 264 17.03 9.30 9.64
N PHE A 265 17.37 9.90 10.77
CA PHE A 265 17.66 11.34 10.89
C PHE A 265 19.02 11.60 11.57
N ASP A 266 19.85 12.49 11.03
CA ASP A 266 21.14 12.91 11.54
C ASP A 266 20.93 13.64 12.86
N PRO A 267 21.52 13.16 13.97
CA PRO A 267 21.36 13.79 15.27
C PRO A 267 22.07 15.14 15.40
N GLU A 268 23.06 15.47 14.56
CA GLU A 268 23.76 16.77 14.61
C GLU A 268 23.09 17.84 13.76
N THR A 269 22.48 17.47 12.63
CA THR A 269 21.87 18.44 11.70
C THR A 269 20.33 18.41 11.69
N GLY A 270 19.71 17.38 12.27
CA GLY A 270 18.25 17.16 12.27
C GLY A 270 17.70 16.65 10.93
N ASP A 271 18.58 16.18 10.07
CA ASP A 271 18.33 15.92 8.65
C ASP A 271 18.04 14.46 8.35
N ALA A 272 17.16 14.11 7.41
CA ALA A 272 16.98 12.69 7.08
C ALA A 272 18.27 12.10 6.44
N VAL A 273 18.87 11.07 7.04
CA VAL A 273 20.13 10.43 6.60
C VAL A 273 19.90 9.28 5.64
N SER A 274 18.70 8.68 5.62
CA SER A 274 18.41 7.55 4.72
C SER A 274 17.49 7.94 3.56
N THR A 275 18.08 8.04 2.38
CA THR A 275 17.42 8.11 1.07
C THR A 275 16.77 6.77 0.75
N ASN A 276 15.62 6.46 1.34
CA ASN A 276 14.91 5.21 1.04
C ASN A 276 14.34 5.30 -0.38
N TRP A 277 14.92 4.56 -1.34
CA TRP A 277 14.45 4.39 -2.73
C TRP A 277 12.93 4.22 -2.84
N GLN A 278 12.28 3.66 -1.81
CA GLN A 278 10.85 3.42 -1.78
C GLN A 278 10.00 4.69 -1.92
N TRP A 279 10.41 5.85 -1.39
CA TRP A 279 9.63 7.09 -1.55
C TRP A 279 9.77 7.68 -2.96
N ILE A 280 10.98 7.68 -3.54
CA ILE A 280 11.22 8.09 -4.93
C ILE A 280 10.45 7.15 -5.88
N SER A 281 10.52 5.83 -5.62
CA SER A 281 9.80 4.82 -6.40
C SER A 281 8.27 5.00 -6.37
N ARG A 282 7.72 5.60 -5.29
CA ARG A 282 6.29 5.92 -5.17
C ARG A 282 5.90 7.03 -6.14
N THR A 283 6.60 8.17 -6.11
CA THR A 283 6.34 9.26 -7.06
C THR A 283 6.57 8.80 -8.51
N LEU A 284 7.59 7.96 -8.77
CA LEU A 284 7.84 7.41 -10.10
C LEU A 284 6.77 6.40 -10.58
N LYS A 285 6.07 5.73 -9.67
CA LYS A 285 4.92 4.85 -9.99
C LYS A 285 3.65 5.64 -10.27
N GLU A 286 3.46 6.82 -9.69
CA GLU A 286 2.30 7.69 -9.96
C GLU A 286 2.37 8.34 -11.35
N ILE A 287 3.59 8.53 -11.89
CA ILE A 287 3.84 9.06 -13.25
C ILE A 287 3.67 7.95 -14.32
N ASN A 288 3.11 6.78 -13.99
CA ASN A 288 2.94 5.66 -14.92
C ASN A 288 1.89 5.95 -16.01
N GLU A 289 2.37 6.41 -17.17
CA GLU A 289 1.65 6.26 -18.44
C GLU A 289 2.24 5.11 -19.30
N PHE A 290 3.46 4.64 -18.99
CA PHE A 290 4.19 3.59 -19.72
C PHE A 290 4.97 2.64 -18.78
N ASP A 291 5.01 1.35 -19.10
CA ASP A 291 5.51 0.23 -18.26
C ASP A 291 7.05 0.05 -18.32
N TYR A 292 7.82 1.15 -18.33
CA TYR A 292 9.28 1.12 -18.38
C TYR A 292 9.89 1.39 -17.00
N ALA A 293 10.73 0.46 -16.54
CA ALA A 293 11.49 0.60 -15.30
C ALA A 293 12.72 1.50 -15.48
N PHE A 294 13.09 2.24 -14.45
CA PHE A 294 14.37 2.94 -14.39
C PHE A 294 15.51 1.97 -14.06
N SER A 295 16.64 2.11 -14.76
CA SER A 295 17.90 1.39 -14.51
C SER A 295 18.48 1.77 -13.14
N ASP A 296 19.41 0.96 -12.61
CA ASP A 296 20.05 1.20 -11.31
C ASP A 296 20.89 2.50 -11.31
N GLU A 297 21.41 2.92 -12.45
CA GLU A 297 22.10 4.19 -12.67
C GLU A 297 21.11 5.37 -12.52
N ALA A 298 19.96 5.29 -13.19
CA ALA A 298 18.90 6.28 -13.05
C ALA A 298 18.38 6.38 -11.62
N ARG A 299 18.33 5.26 -10.88
CA ARG A 299 17.93 5.26 -9.45
C ARG A 299 18.86 6.11 -8.61
N ARG A 300 20.17 5.90 -8.79
CA ARG A 300 21.23 6.63 -8.09
C ARG A 300 21.19 8.13 -8.39
N ILE A 301 20.87 8.53 -9.62
CA ILE A 301 20.66 9.93 -9.98
C ILE A 301 19.54 10.56 -9.15
N PHE A 302 18.41 9.85 -8.99
CA PHE A 302 17.28 10.39 -8.21
C PHE A 302 17.60 10.48 -6.72
N GLU A 303 18.29 9.48 -6.17
CA GLU A 303 18.75 9.49 -4.78
C GLU A 303 19.70 10.67 -4.53
N GLU A 304 20.68 10.89 -5.40
CA GLU A 304 21.60 12.01 -5.30
C GLU A 304 20.88 13.35 -5.44
N ALA A 305 19.96 13.49 -6.41
CA ALA A 305 19.17 14.69 -6.60
C ALA A 305 18.30 15.00 -5.36
N GLY A 306 17.71 13.97 -4.74
CA GLY A 306 16.96 14.09 -3.49
C GLY A 306 17.83 14.53 -2.32
N THR A 307 19.00 13.90 -2.13
CA THR A 307 19.97 14.29 -1.10
C THR A 307 20.45 15.73 -1.30
N ARG A 308 20.63 16.19 -2.54
CA ARG A 308 21.04 17.57 -2.84
C ARG A 308 19.93 18.58 -2.56
N ALA A 309 18.72 18.34 -3.05
CA ALA A 309 17.55 19.17 -2.73
C ALA A 309 17.40 19.32 -1.21
N PHE A 310 17.62 18.23 -0.50
CA PHE A 310 17.59 18.18 0.95
C PHE A 310 18.65 19.07 1.60
N ARG A 311 19.92 18.90 1.24
CA ARG A 311 21.03 19.69 1.78
C ARG A 311 20.87 21.19 1.53
N LEU A 312 20.26 21.55 0.40
CA LEU A 312 20.04 22.93 0.00
C LEU A 312 18.75 23.54 0.60
N GLY A 313 17.97 22.76 1.35
CA GLY A 313 16.71 23.22 1.95
C GLY A 313 15.61 23.48 0.93
N HIS A 314 15.62 22.76 -0.19
CA HIS A 314 14.60 22.86 -1.22
C HIS A 314 13.44 21.89 -0.93
N GLU A 315 12.20 22.38 -1.07
CA GLU A 315 10.98 21.59 -0.83
C GLU A 315 10.74 20.53 -1.91
N GLU A 316 11.36 20.69 -3.08
CA GLU A 316 11.15 19.83 -4.25
C GLU A 316 12.48 19.45 -4.94
N ILE A 317 12.53 18.23 -5.50
CA ILE A 317 13.53 17.84 -6.48
C ILE A 317 13.18 18.51 -7.81
N THR A 318 13.87 19.59 -8.14
CA THR A 318 13.78 20.31 -9.41
C THR A 318 14.70 19.74 -10.52
N PRO A 319 14.49 20.14 -11.80
CA PRO A 319 15.35 19.74 -12.91
C PRO A 319 16.84 20.07 -12.71
N GLU A 320 17.14 21.11 -11.93
CA GLU A 320 18.51 21.51 -11.58
C GLU A 320 19.19 20.46 -10.70
N HIS A 321 18.49 19.86 -9.74
CA HIS A 321 19.03 18.76 -8.94
C HIS A 321 19.28 17.51 -9.78
N LEU A 322 18.37 17.23 -10.73
CA LEU A 322 18.52 16.12 -11.68
C LEU A 322 19.75 16.31 -12.57
N LEU A 323 19.93 17.51 -13.13
CA LEU A 323 21.10 17.82 -13.95
C LEU A 323 22.40 17.78 -13.13
N LEU A 324 22.40 18.30 -11.90
CA LEU A 324 23.55 18.23 -11.00
C LEU A 324 23.96 16.79 -10.67
N ALA A 325 23.00 15.90 -10.42
CA ALA A 325 23.25 14.48 -10.20
C ALA A 325 23.78 13.80 -11.48
N LEU A 326 23.17 14.10 -12.62
CA LEU A 326 23.58 13.58 -13.92
C LEU A 326 25.01 13.99 -14.31
N LEU A 327 25.45 15.21 -13.95
CA LEU A 327 26.84 15.67 -14.16
C LEU A 327 27.87 14.89 -13.35
N ASN A 328 27.47 14.14 -12.31
CA ASN A 328 28.35 13.27 -11.53
C ASN A 328 28.25 11.80 -11.92
N GLU A 329 27.24 11.44 -12.69
CA GLU A 329 27.05 10.09 -13.20
C GLU A 329 27.89 9.90 -14.47
N GLU A 330 28.59 8.78 -14.57
CA GLU A 330 29.64 8.55 -15.57
C GLU A 330 29.12 8.62 -17.01
N ALA A 331 27.98 7.97 -17.30
CA ALA A 331 27.40 7.95 -18.64
C ALA A 331 26.87 9.33 -19.05
N GLY A 332 26.09 9.98 -18.17
CA GLY A 332 25.56 11.32 -18.40
C GLY A 332 26.66 12.37 -18.63
N ALA A 333 27.67 12.39 -17.75
CA ALA A 333 28.81 13.29 -17.86
C ALA A 333 29.60 13.07 -19.16
N ARG A 334 29.80 11.81 -19.56
CA ARG A 334 30.48 11.46 -20.80
C ARG A 334 29.73 11.97 -22.03
N VAL A 335 28.41 11.72 -22.11
CA VAL A 335 27.58 12.18 -23.24
C VAL A 335 27.61 13.71 -23.34
N MET A 336 27.46 14.42 -22.21
CA MET A 336 27.51 15.87 -22.19
C MET A 336 28.90 16.43 -22.56
N GLY A 337 29.97 15.77 -22.09
CA GLY A 337 31.35 16.13 -22.43
C GLY A 337 31.68 15.91 -23.91
N ASP A 338 31.24 14.79 -24.50
CA ASP A 338 31.40 14.50 -25.92
C ASP A 338 30.64 15.50 -26.82
N LEU A 339 29.56 16.09 -26.30
CA LEU A 339 28.80 17.16 -26.95
C LEU A 339 29.40 18.56 -26.72
N GLY A 340 30.49 18.67 -25.96
CA GLY A 340 31.25 19.90 -25.77
C GLY A 340 30.81 20.76 -24.57
N LEU A 341 30.00 20.22 -23.66
CA LEU A 341 29.63 20.94 -22.44
C LEU A 341 30.81 21.06 -21.48
N ASP A 342 31.08 22.28 -21.01
CA ASP A 342 31.98 22.50 -19.88
C ASP A 342 31.29 22.01 -18.60
N LEU A 343 31.56 20.76 -18.21
CA LEU A 343 30.98 20.12 -17.04
C LEU A 343 31.28 20.88 -15.75
N ALA A 344 32.48 21.46 -15.63
CA ALA A 344 32.89 22.19 -14.43
C ALA A 344 32.17 23.54 -14.33
N GLY A 345 32.08 24.26 -15.45
CA GLY A 345 31.34 25.52 -15.54
C GLY A 345 29.84 25.34 -15.28
N ALA A 346 29.21 24.35 -15.93
CA ALA A 346 27.79 24.04 -15.76
C ALA A 346 27.45 23.70 -14.31
N ARG A 347 28.30 22.91 -13.64
CA ARG A 347 28.13 22.56 -12.23
C ARG A 347 28.23 23.78 -11.32
N ALA A 348 29.25 24.62 -11.51
CA ALA A 348 29.45 25.81 -10.70
C ALA A 348 28.27 26.78 -10.81
N GLU A 349 27.73 26.97 -12.02
CA GLU A 349 26.56 27.83 -12.24
C GLU A 349 25.29 27.28 -11.55
N LEU A 350 25.07 25.96 -11.62
CA LEU A 350 23.94 25.31 -10.95
C LEU A 350 24.03 25.43 -9.42
N GLU A 351 25.22 25.17 -8.85
CA GLU A 351 25.45 25.25 -7.40
C GLU A 351 25.27 26.68 -6.89
N GLU A 352 25.86 27.68 -7.56
CA GLU A 352 25.74 29.09 -7.19
C GLU A 352 24.28 29.59 -7.21
N ARG A 353 23.50 29.19 -8.22
CA ARG A 353 22.09 29.61 -8.34
C ARG A 353 21.17 28.87 -7.37
N ALA A 354 21.48 27.61 -7.06
CA ALA A 354 20.73 26.82 -6.08
C ALA A 354 20.92 27.38 -4.66
N GLU A 355 22.14 27.76 -4.28
CA GLU A 355 22.42 28.34 -2.95
C GLU A 355 21.74 29.68 -2.69
N ARG A 356 21.51 30.50 -3.74
CA ARG A 356 20.83 31.80 -3.62
C ARG A 356 19.34 31.70 -3.26
N GLN A 357 18.72 30.53 -3.46
CA GLN A 357 17.28 30.32 -3.22
C GLN A 357 16.95 29.81 -1.82
N ASN A 358 17.95 29.69 -0.94
CA ASN A 358 17.79 29.16 0.41
C ASN A 358 16.77 29.98 1.23
N ARG A 359 15.56 29.42 1.36
CA ARG A 359 14.55 29.83 2.33
C ARG A 359 14.51 28.73 3.39
N GLU A 360 14.51 29.12 4.67
CA GLU A 360 14.19 28.21 5.78
C GLU A 360 12.81 27.59 5.52
N SER A 361 12.81 26.35 5.03
CA SER A 361 11.61 25.60 4.63
C SER A 361 11.51 24.29 5.43
N ASP A 362 10.28 23.79 5.53
CA ASP A 362 9.89 22.66 6.40
C ASP A 362 10.33 21.31 5.79
N ARG A 363 11.36 20.70 6.37
CA ARG A 363 12.16 19.59 5.81
C ARG A 363 11.51 18.19 5.87
N SER A 364 10.18 18.08 5.80
CA SER A 364 9.51 16.85 6.23
C SER A 364 9.24 15.77 5.17
N LEU A 365 9.34 16.06 3.86
CA LEU A 365 9.46 15.07 2.77
C LEU A 365 9.67 15.84 1.45
N ILE A 366 10.78 15.61 0.76
CA ILE A 366 11.02 16.22 -0.57
C ILE A 366 10.32 15.38 -1.61
N ASP A 367 9.70 16.01 -2.60
CA ASP A 367 9.01 15.35 -3.70
C ASP A 367 9.49 15.91 -5.06
N PHE A 368 9.21 15.25 -6.18
CA PHE A 368 9.54 15.83 -7.49
C PHE A 368 8.68 17.06 -7.77
N SER A 369 9.29 18.12 -8.30
CA SER A 369 8.54 19.26 -8.84
C SER A 369 7.72 18.85 -10.07
N GLU A 370 6.71 19.62 -10.43
CA GLU A 370 5.92 19.40 -11.66
C GLU A 370 6.81 19.36 -12.92
N ALA A 371 7.86 20.19 -12.95
CA ALA A 371 8.84 20.19 -14.03
C ALA A 371 9.65 18.89 -14.07
N SER A 372 10.10 18.39 -12.90
CA SER A 372 10.79 17.10 -12.81
C SER A 372 9.90 15.92 -13.19
N ARG A 373 8.61 15.93 -12.81
CA ARG A 373 7.66 14.90 -13.26
C ARG A 373 7.55 14.86 -14.79
N ARG A 374 7.51 16.03 -15.43
CA ARG A 374 7.51 16.15 -16.90
C ARG A 374 8.81 15.62 -17.51
N VAL A 375 9.98 15.94 -16.93
CA VAL A 375 11.28 15.38 -17.36
C VAL A 375 11.24 13.86 -17.35
N LEU A 376 10.73 13.25 -16.27
CA LEU A 376 10.64 11.80 -16.13
C LEU A 376 9.72 11.17 -17.18
N GLY A 377 8.57 11.80 -17.47
CA GLY A 377 7.67 11.39 -18.55
C GLY A 377 8.32 11.49 -19.94
N LEU A 378 9.04 12.57 -20.21
CA LEU A 378 9.78 12.77 -21.46
C LEU A 378 10.91 11.74 -21.63
N SER A 379 11.64 11.45 -20.55
CA SER A 379 12.71 10.44 -20.53
C SER A 379 12.21 9.06 -20.92
N ARG A 380 11.04 8.65 -20.37
CA ARG A 380 10.37 7.39 -20.73
C ARG A 380 9.94 7.34 -22.20
N LYS A 381 9.42 8.47 -22.72
CA LYS A 381 9.05 8.56 -24.13
C LYS A 381 10.26 8.36 -25.03
N GLU A 382 11.42 8.91 -24.68
CA GLU A 382 12.66 8.72 -25.45
C GLU A 382 13.14 7.27 -25.38
N ALA A 383 13.16 6.63 -24.21
CA ALA A 383 13.51 5.21 -24.06
C ALA A 383 12.62 4.30 -24.91
N TYR A 384 11.31 4.59 -24.93
CA TYR A 384 10.36 3.89 -25.79
C TYR A 384 10.67 4.04 -27.28
N MET A 385 11.06 5.25 -27.73
CA MET A 385 11.33 5.52 -29.14
C MET A 385 12.56 4.77 -29.67
N VAL A 386 13.50 4.42 -28.79
CA VAL A 386 14.70 3.64 -29.12
C VAL A 386 14.57 2.14 -28.78
N PHE A 387 13.39 1.69 -28.34
CA PHE A 387 13.10 0.31 -27.91
C PHE A 387 14.00 -0.21 -26.79
N GLU A 388 14.53 0.68 -25.95
CA GLU A 388 15.30 0.27 -24.79
C GLU A 388 14.40 -0.19 -23.66
N GLY A 389 14.65 -1.40 -23.13
CA GLY A 389 13.87 -2.04 -22.06
C GLY A 389 13.82 -1.30 -20.73
N GLN A 390 14.64 -0.25 -20.54
CA GLN A 390 14.75 0.52 -19.30
C GLN A 390 15.04 1.99 -19.60
N VAL A 391 14.77 2.86 -18.62
CA VAL A 391 15.16 4.28 -18.67
C VAL A 391 16.49 4.46 -17.96
N GLY A 392 17.54 4.81 -18.69
CA GLY A 392 18.87 5.13 -18.17
C GLY A 392 19.17 6.63 -18.08
N SER A 393 20.41 6.94 -17.69
CA SER A 393 20.90 8.31 -17.49
C SER A 393 20.81 9.16 -18.75
N GLU A 394 21.14 8.56 -19.89
CA GLU A 394 21.03 9.15 -21.21
C GLU A 394 19.60 9.57 -21.56
N HIS A 395 18.60 8.80 -21.13
CA HIS A 395 17.20 9.17 -21.32
C HIS A 395 16.78 10.33 -20.44
N ILE A 396 17.30 10.41 -19.21
CA ILE A 396 17.08 11.55 -18.30
C ILE A 396 17.66 12.84 -18.91
N LEU A 397 18.85 12.77 -19.52
CA LEU A 397 19.44 13.88 -20.25
C LEU A 397 18.53 14.38 -21.37
N LEU A 398 18.03 13.47 -22.21
CA LEU A 398 17.09 13.83 -23.29
C LEU A 398 15.81 14.45 -22.73
N GLY A 399 15.28 13.92 -21.63
CA GLY A 399 14.12 14.49 -20.94
C GLY A 399 14.36 15.92 -20.44
N LEU A 400 15.55 16.21 -19.90
CA LEU A 400 15.94 17.56 -19.47
C LEU A 400 16.04 18.53 -20.66
N ILE A 401 16.62 18.10 -21.79
CA ILE A 401 16.70 18.94 -23.01
C ILE A 401 15.29 19.23 -23.55
N LEU A 402 14.43 18.22 -23.60
CA LEU A 402 13.05 18.32 -24.13
C LEU A 402 12.12 19.16 -23.27
N LEU A 403 12.40 19.29 -21.97
CA LEU A 403 11.62 20.14 -21.08
C LEU A 403 11.61 21.59 -21.58
N ASN A 404 12.75 22.07 -22.11
CA ASN A 404 12.95 23.40 -22.72
C ASN A 404 12.44 24.56 -21.84
N GLU A 405 12.48 24.36 -20.53
CA GLU A 405 12.10 25.34 -19.51
C GLU A 405 13.00 25.16 -18.26
N GLY A 406 13.13 26.21 -17.44
CA GLY A 406 13.99 26.16 -16.24
C GLY A 406 15.48 26.31 -16.53
N LEU A 407 16.27 26.36 -15.45
CA LEU A 407 17.71 26.65 -15.52
C LEU A 407 18.48 25.48 -16.14
N ALA A 408 18.10 24.24 -15.82
CA ALA A 408 18.76 23.05 -16.36
C ALA A 408 18.73 23.02 -17.89
N SER A 409 17.56 23.24 -18.50
CA SER A 409 17.40 23.30 -19.95
C SER A 409 18.21 24.46 -20.57
N GLN A 410 18.26 25.60 -19.87
CA GLN A 410 19.01 26.76 -20.33
C GLN A 410 20.52 26.50 -20.37
N ILE A 411 21.08 25.89 -19.32
CA ILE A 411 22.51 25.56 -19.26
C ILE A 411 22.90 24.56 -20.36
N LEU A 412 22.07 23.54 -20.59
CA LEU A 412 22.29 22.59 -21.67
C LEU A 412 22.30 23.28 -23.04
N LYS A 413 21.35 24.19 -23.26
CA LYS A 413 21.22 24.96 -24.50
C LYS A 413 22.36 25.95 -24.72
N ASP A 414 22.74 26.69 -23.67
CA ASP A 414 23.84 27.66 -23.72
C ASP A 414 25.20 26.95 -23.91
N GLY A 415 25.30 25.71 -23.41
CA GLY A 415 26.40 24.78 -23.68
C GLY A 415 26.40 24.18 -25.10
N GLY A 416 25.43 24.54 -25.96
CA GLY A 416 25.35 24.08 -27.34
C GLY A 416 24.80 22.66 -27.51
N ILE A 417 24.19 22.07 -26.47
CA ILE A 417 23.58 20.74 -26.55
C ILE A 417 22.21 20.85 -27.20
N GLU A 418 22.14 20.49 -28.47
CA GLU A 418 20.89 20.37 -29.24
C GLU A 418 20.33 18.94 -29.15
N ILE A 419 19.00 18.82 -29.15
CA ILE A 419 18.31 17.52 -28.97
C ILE A 419 18.71 16.47 -30.01
N GLU A 420 18.88 16.86 -31.26
CA GLU A 420 19.26 15.93 -32.34
C GLU A 420 20.71 15.44 -32.20
N ALA A 421 21.61 16.31 -31.73
CA ALA A 421 22.99 15.93 -31.44
C ALA A 421 23.05 14.99 -30.23
N ALA A 422 22.28 15.29 -29.18
CA ALA A 422 22.16 14.44 -28.00
C ALA A 422 21.63 13.04 -28.35
N ARG A 423 20.53 12.94 -29.11
CA ARG A 423 20.00 11.64 -29.59
C ARG A 423 21.03 10.85 -30.40
N ALA A 424 21.78 11.51 -31.27
CA ALA A 424 22.83 10.85 -32.05
C ALA A 424 23.97 10.32 -31.16
N ALA A 425 24.38 11.08 -30.14
CA ALA A 425 25.38 10.66 -29.17
C ALA A 425 24.90 9.47 -28.32
N VAL A 426 23.65 9.53 -27.83
CA VAL A 426 23.02 8.45 -27.07
C VAL A 426 22.94 7.17 -27.91
N ARG A 427 22.45 7.25 -29.15
CA ARG A 427 22.39 6.10 -30.05
C ARG A 427 23.76 5.46 -30.28
N LYS A 428 24.79 6.27 -30.48
CA LYS A 428 26.17 5.78 -30.64
C LYS A 428 26.69 5.08 -29.38
N MET A 429 26.30 5.55 -28.20
CA MET A 429 26.66 4.93 -26.92
C MET A 429 26.01 3.54 -26.78
N ILE A 430 24.72 3.45 -27.11
CA ILE A 430 23.94 2.20 -27.08
C ILE A 430 24.53 1.18 -28.05
N ASP A 431 24.76 1.59 -29.30
CA ASP A 431 25.35 0.75 -30.35
C ASP A 431 26.78 0.27 -30.00
N SER A 432 27.46 0.89 -29.03
CA SER A 432 28.81 0.52 -28.57
C SER A 432 28.85 -0.35 -27.32
N ALA A 433 27.68 -0.56 -26.68
CA ALA A 433 27.53 -1.37 -25.48
C ALA A 433 27.04 -2.81 -25.78
N GLU A 434 26.48 -3.05 -26.97
CA GLU A 434 26.28 -4.37 -27.58
C GLU A 434 27.56 -4.91 -28.23
#